data_AF-A0A942Z2E8-F1
#
_entry.id   AF-A0A942Z2E8-F1
#
_cell.length_a   1.000
_cell.length_b   1.000
_cell.length_c   1.000
_cell.angle_alpha   90.00
_cell.angle_beta   90.00
_cell.angle_gamma   90.00
#
_symmetry.space_group_name_H-M   'P 1'
#
loop_
_entity.id
_entity.type
_entity.pdbx_description
1 polymer ?
#
loop_
_entity_poly.entity_id
_entity_poly.type
_entity_poly.pdbx_seq_one_letter_code
_entity_poly.pdbx_strand_id
1 'polypeptide(L)' 'MINRLIHMLIITIGQWSQFGGIQYERQFESIMNQLQEELGLDWDETVSFLEHVMANKEDAA' A
#
# COMPACT_ATOMS: atom_id res chain seq x y z
N MET A 1 1.35 -13.45 1.28
CA MET A 1 1.99 -12.36 2.04
C MET A 1 1.60 -11.00 1.47
N ILE A 2 1.83 -10.76 0.17
CA ILE A 2 1.45 -9.55 -0.58
C ILE A 2 0.02 -9.03 -0.29
N ASN A 3 -1.02 -9.86 -0.42
CA ASN A 3 -2.41 -9.43 -0.15
C ASN A 3 -2.62 -8.86 1.27
N ARG A 4 -1.88 -9.36 2.27
CA ARG A 4 -1.93 -8.82 3.63
C ARG A 4 -1.29 -7.44 3.70
N LEU A 5 -0.16 -7.24 3.03
CA LEU A 5 0.53 -5.94 2.97
C LEU A 5 -0.35 -4.89 2.27
N ILE A 6 -1.01 -5.26 1.16
CA ILE A 6 -1.96 -4.38 0.48
C ILE A 6 -3.13 -4.00 1.40
N HIS A 7 -3.71 -4.96 2.12
CA HIS A 7 -4.76 -4.64 3.10
C HIS A 7 -4.26 -3.72 4.23
N MET A 8 -3.03 -3.92 4.71
CA MET A 8 -2.44 -3.04 5.71
C MET A 8 -2.22 -1.62 5.17
N LEU A 9 -1.76 -1.47 3.91
CA LEU A 9 -1.64 -0.16 3.26
C LEU A 9 -2.99 0.56 3.22
N ILE A 10 -4.06 -0.12 2.78
CA ILE A 10 -5.40 0.46 2.71
C ILE A 10 -5.85 0.95 4.10
N ILE A 11 -5.64 0.14 5.14
CA ILE A 11 -6.00 0.52 6.53
C ILE A 11 -5.19 1.73 6.99
N THR A 12 -3.87 1.71 6.80
CA THR A 12 -2.97 2.78 7.24
C THR A 12 -3.29 4.10 6.52
N ILE A 13 -3.53 4.07 5.20
CA ILE A 13 -3.92 5.26 4.43
C ILE A 13 -5.28 5.79 4.92
N GLY A 14 -6.25 4.91 5.16
CA GLY A 14 -7.55 5.28 5.70
C GLY A 14 -7.43 5.98 7.06
N GLN A 15 -6.67 5.40 7.99
CA GLN A 15 -6.42 6.00 9.31
C GLN A 15 -5.65 7.32 9.21
N TRP A 16 -4.66 7.40 8.32
CA TRP A 16 -3.91 8.62 8.10
C TRP A 16 -4.80 9.75 7.58
N SER A 17 -5.67 9.47 6.62
CA SER A 17 -6.62 10.45 6.07
C SER A 17 -7.60 10.97 7.13
N GLN A 18 -7.98 10.13 8.10
CA GLN A 18 -8.94 10.48 9.15
C GLN A 18 -8.30 11.22 10.33
N PHE A 19 -7.11 10.80 10.76
CA PHE A 19 -6.52 11.25 12.02
C PHE A 19 -5.25 12.09 11.84
N GLY A 20 -4.58 12.00 10.69
CA GLY A 20 -3.26 12.60 10.50
C GLY A 20 -2.17 11.95 11.37
N GLY A 21 -0.93 12.39 11.20
CA GLY A 21 0.16 12.08 12.12
C GLY A 21 1.28 11.22 11.57
N ILE A 22 2.50 11.55 11.97
CA ILE A 22 3.76 10.96 11.49
C ILE A 22 3.88 9.45 11.73
N GLN A 23 3.14 8.92 12.70
CA GLN A 23 3.13 7.47 12.94
C GLN A 23 2.57 6.69 11.75
N TYR A 24 1.59 7.25 11.03
CA TYR A 24 0.99 6.57 9.87
C TYR A 24 1.87 6.70 8.62
N GLU A 25 2.57 7.83 8.46
CA GLU A 25 3.63 8.00 7.44
C GLU A 25 4.70 6.90 7.57
N ARG A 26 5.25 6.73 8.78
CA ARG A 26 6.27 5.70 9.04
C ARG A 26 5.75 4.28 8.84
N GLN A 27 4.50 4.02 9.23
CA GLN A 27 3.87 2.72 8.97
C GLN A 27 3.70 2.49 7.47
N PHE A 28 3.24 3.49 6.73
CA PHE A 28 3.10 3.43 5.29
C PHE A 28 4.45 3.11 4.61
N GLU A 29 5.51 3.86 4.94
CA GLU A 29 6.86 3.61 4.43
C GLU A 29 7.35 2.19 4.76
N SER A 30 7.14 1.74 6.01
CA SER A 30 7.54 0.38 6.41
C SER A 30 6.81 -0.71 5.62
N ILE A 31 5.51 -0.53 5.34
CA ILE A 31 4.75 -1.51 4.58
C ILE A 31 5.14 -1.46 3.10
N MET A 32 5.39 -0.27 2.54
CA MET A 32 5.87 -0.11 1.16
C MET A 32 7.24 -0.77 0.96
N ASN A 33 8.15 -0.67 1.92
CA ASN A 33 9.45 -1.34 1.83
C ASN A 33 9.30 -2.88 1.86
N GLN A 34 8.45 -3.41 2.73
CA GLN A 34 8.16 -4.85 2.76
C GLN A 34 7.52 -5.32 1.45
N LEU A 35 6.67 -4.49 0.84
CA LEU A 35 6.02 -4.82 -0.42
C LEU A 35 7.03 -4.85 -1.58
N GLN A 36 7.95 -3.88 -1.63
CA GLN A 36 9.07 -3.86 -2.59
C GLN A 36 9.94 -5.12 -2.45
N GLU A 37 10.32 -5.48 -1.22
CA GLU A 37 11.11 -6.69 -0.95
C GLU A 37 10.40 -7.98 -1.40
N GLU A 38 9.10 -8.10 -1.12
CA GLU A 38 8.31 -9.28 -1.50
C GLU A 38 8.07 -9.40 -3.01
N LEU A 39 7.97 -8.27 -3.71
CA LEU A 39 7.76 -8.24 -5.16
C LEU A 39 9.08 -8.25 -5.95
N GLY A 40 10.20 -7.91 -5.31
CA GLY A 40 11.47 -7.65 -5.98
C GLY A 40 11.41 -6.44 -6.92
N LEU A 41 10.54 -5.47 -6.60
CA LEU A 41 10.28 -4.27 -7.40
C LEU A 41 10.83 -3.03 -6.69
N ASP A 42 11.17 -2.01 -7.48
CA ASP A 42 11.47 -0.69 -6.92
C ASP A 42 10.21 0.09 -6.53
N TRP A 43 10.39 1.32 -6.04
CA TRP A 43 9.28 2.16 -5.60
C TRP A 43 8.27 2.44 -6.71
N ASP A 44 8.73 2.87 -7.88
CA ASP A 44 7.87 3.29 -8.98
C ASP A 44 7.11 2.11 -9.57
N GLU A 45 7.78 0.96 -9.69
CA GLU A 45 7.18 -0.31 -10.11
C GLU A 45 6.15 -0.81 -9.09
N THR A 46 6.43 -0.68 -7.79
CA THR A 46 5.51 -1.08 -6.72
C THR A 46 4.27 -0.20 -6.70
N VAL A 47 4.41 1.12 -6.91
CA VAL A 47 3.29 2.04 -7.04
C VAL A 47 2.44 1.68 -8.26
N SER A 48 3.07 1.45 -9.41
CA SER A 48 2.38 1.05 -10.64
C SER A 48 1.60 -0.27 -10.48
N PHE A 49 2.19 -1.25 -9.76
CA PHE A 49 1.50 -2.48 -9.39
C PHE A 49 0.28 -2.22 -8.51
N LEU A 50 0.40 -1.39 -7.48
CA LEU A 50 -0.71 -1.04 -6.59
C LEU A 50 -1.85 -0.34 -7.34
N GLU A 51 -1.53 0.60 -8.22
CA GLU A 51 -2.53 1.27 -9.07
C GLU A 51 -3.29 0.28 -9.95
N HIS A 52 -2.58 -0.67 -10.57
CA HIS A 52 -3.22 -1.72 -11.37
C HIS A 52 -4.13 -2.62 -10.53
N VAL A 53 -3.71 -2.99 -9.31
CA VAL A 53 -4.53 -3.80 -8.39
C VAL A 53 -5.78 -3.04 -7.95
N MET A 54 -5.68 -1.72 -7.72
CA MET A 54 -6.83 -0.89 -7.34
C MET A 54 -7.82 -0.70 -8.49
N ALA A 55 -7.33 -0.45 -9.71
CA ALA A 55 -8.19 -0.33 -10.90
C ALA A 55 -9.03 -1.60 -11.13
N ASN A 56 -8.41 -2.78 -11.02
CA ASN A 56 -9.12 -4.05 -11.18
C ASN A 56 -10.16 -4.34 -10.08
N LYS A 57 -10.09 -3.68 -8.91
CA LYS A 57 -11.09 -3.81 -7.85
C LYS A 57 -12.33 -2.96 -8.08
N GLU A 58 -12.20 -1.80 -8.72
CA GLU A 58 -13.32 -0.92 -9.02
C GLU A 58 -14.22 -1.51 -10.11
N ASP A 59 -13.66 -2.24 -11.07
CA ASP A 59 -14.43 -2.94 -12.12
C ASP A 59 -15.24 -4.15 -11.62
N ALA A 60 -14.94 -4.64 -10.42
CA ALA A 60 -15.59 -5.81 -9.82
C ALA A 60 -16.67 -5.45 -8.78
N ALA A 61 -16.91 -4.16 -8.51
CA ALA A 61 -17.84 -3.63 -7.51
C ALA A 61 -19.07 -2.99 -8.16
#